data_AF-A0A381XM60-F1
#
_entry.id   AF-A0A381XM60-F1
#
_cell.length_a   1.000
_cell.length_b   1.000
_cell.length_c   1.000
_cell.angle_alpha   90.00
_cell.angle_beta   90.00
_cell.angle_gamma   90.00
#
_symmetry.space_group_name_H-M   'P 1'
#
loop_
_entity.id
_entity.type
_entity.pdbx_description
1 polymer ?
#
loop_
_entity_poly.entity_id
_entity_poly.type
_entity_poly.pdbx_seq_one_letter_code
_entity_poly.pdbx_strand_id
1 'polypeptide(L)'
;MVAPVAQAVPPTKSGSVETVTALLTDGLVARGHEVTLFATSHSKTTATLHATQARGYHEDPTLWPWELCELFNLAAAVERAESFDLIHYQAEYTPIALAFSRLISTPLLQTLHHAPSATEVQLWSKYPEAPFVAVSNAQAARMVGLRVAATIHHAIDTDQLGFKATAEDYLLFLGRFTEGKGVLQAIEVASRTGQRLVLAGAENDYYREVVSPHIDGDNVVYAGEVGGAEKGALLGGARALLYP
;
A
#
# COMPACT_ATOMS: atom_id res chain seq x y z
N MET A 1 13.66 -6.80 -5.87
CA MET A 1 12.43 -6.12 -5.44
C MET A 1 12.77 -4.67 -5.12
N VAL A 2 12.05 -3.70 -5.68
CA VAL A 2 12.23 -2.28 -5.37
C VAL A 2 10.94 -1.78 -4.71
N ALA A 3 11.03 -1.49 -3.42
CA ALA A 3 9.91 -0.99 -2.63
C ALA A 3 9.81 0.54 -2.71
N PRO A 4 8.64 1.12 -2.38
CA PRO A 4 8.61 2.52 -2.01
C PRO A 4 9.50 2.78 -0.79
N VAL A 5 10.06 3.97 -0.72
CA VAL A 5 10.90 4.46 0.39
C VAL A 5 10.18 5.55 1.19
N ALA A 6 8.84 5.52 1.17
CA ALA A 6 7.99 6.33 2.01
C ALA A 6 8.20 6.06 3.50
N GLN A 7 8.43 4.79 3.87
CA GLN A 7 8.66 4.30 5.23
C GLN A 7 9.37 2.92 5.17
N ALA A 8 9.55 2.28 6.32
CA ALA A 8 10.11 0.93 6.40
C ALA A 8 9.20 -0.15 5.78
N VAL A 9 9.80 -1.24 5.32
CA VAL A 9 9.12 -2.43 4.78
C VAL A 9 9.44 -3.64 5.66
N PRO A 10 8.46 -4.29 6.32
CA PRO A 10 7.07 -3.85 6.50
C PRO A 10 6.99 -2.55 7.33
N PRO A 11 5.86 -1.83 7.25
CA PRO A 11 5.69 -0.57 7.98
C PRO A 11 5.52 -0.83 9.47
N THR A 12 5.90 0.14 10.30
CA THR A 12 5.68 0.08 11.76
C THR A 12 4.23 0.33 12.15
N LYS A 13 3.50 1.08 11.32
CA LYS A 13 2.09 1.42 11.52
C LYS A 13 1.26 1.05 10.27
N SER A 14 0.53 2.01 9.70
CA SER A 14 -0.25 1.82 8.48
C SER A 14 0.62 1.95 7.23
N GLY A 15 0.43 1.03 6.28
CA GLY A 15 1.14 1.05 4.99
C GLY A 15 0.78 -0.17 4.15
N SER A 16 -0.17 -0.02 3.22
CA SER A 16 -0.67 -1.16 2.46
C SER A 16 0.35 -1.66 1.43
N VAL A 17 1.05 -0.75 0.77
CA VAL A 17 2.01 -1.12 -0.29
C VAL A 17 3.23 -1.78 0.33
N GLU A 18 3.75 -1.22 1.40
CA GLU A 18 4.90 -1.75 2.15
C GLU A 18 4.57 -3.11 2.76
N THR A 19 3.35 -3.28 3.31
CA THR A 19 2.92 -4.59 3.83
C THR A 19 2.90 -5.65 2.73
N VAL A 20 2.29 -5.37 1.58
CA VAL A 20 2.23 -6.32 0.45
C VAL A 20 3.62 -6.58 -0.12
N THR A 21 4.46 -5.55 -0.19
CA THR A 21 5.85 -5.66 -0.67
C THR A 21 6.66 -6.56 0.24
N ALA A 22 6.52 -6.44 1.57
CA ALA A 22 7.17 -7.32 2.53
C ALA A 22 6.72 -8.78 2.34
N LEU A 23 5.40 -9.03 2.28
CA LEU A 23 4.85 -10.37 2.09
C LEU A 23 5.32 -11.02 0.77
N LEU A 24 5.35 -10.25 -0.31
CA LEU A 24 5.82 -10.74 -1.60
C LEU A 24 7.32 -11.02 -1.58
N THR A 25 8.12 -10.12 -1.00
CA THR A 25 9.58 -10.25 -0.89
C THR A 25 9.97 -11.50 -0.11
N ASP A 26 9.49 -11.62 1.12
CA ASP A 26 9.81 -12.75 1.99
C ASP A 26 9.16 -14.05 1.49
N GLY A 27 7.98 -13.97 0.89
CA GLY A 27 7.31 -15.11 0.25
C GLY A 27 8.04 -15.65 -0.98
N LEU A 28 8.81 -14.83 -1.69
CA LEU A 28 9.71 -15.26 -2.77
C LEU A 28 10.97 -15.91 -2.22
N VAL A 29 11.58 -15.34 -1.16
CA VAL A 29 12.72 -15.95 -0.47
C VAL A 29 12.35 -17.33 0.07
N ALA A 30 11.20 -17.45 0.73
CA ALA A 30 10.69 -18.73 1.25
C ALA A 30 10.45 -19.79 0.16
N ARG A 31 10.28 -19.37 -1.10
CA ARG A 31 10.16 -20.26 -2.27
C ARG A 31 11.52 -20.60 -2.91
N GLY A 32 12.62 -20.13 -2.34
CA GLY A 32 13.99 -20.44 -2.80
C GLY A 32 14.53 -19.46 -3.83
N HIS A 33 13.90 -18.30 -4.04
CA HIS A 33 14.45 -17.26 -4.90
C HIS A 33 15.49 -16.41 -4.15
N GLU A 34 16.56 -16.03 -4.84
CA GLU A 34 17.49 -15.01 -4.34
C GLU A 34 16.87 -13.63 -4.55
N VAL A 35 16.55 -12.94 -3.45
CA VAL A 35 15.89 -11.64 -3.50
C VAL A 35 16.78 -10.60 -2.85
N THR A 36 16.98 -9.48 -3.55
CA THR A 36 17.44 -8.22 -2.97
C THR A 36 16.28 -7.24 -2.86
N LEU A 37 16.04 -6.72 -1.66
CA LEU A 37 15.07 -5.66 -1.38
C LEU A 37 15.78 -4.30 -1.35
N PHE A 38 15.42 -3.41 -2.28
CA PHE A 38 15.84 -2.01 -2.27
C PHE A 38 14.81 -1.19 -1.49
N ALA A 39 15.18 -0.72 -0.30
CA ALA A 39 14.29 -0.05 0.65
C ALA A 39 15.08 0.82 1.65
N THR A 40 14.40 1.35 2.67
CA THR A 40 15.05 2.07 3.79
C THR A 40 15.77 1.10 4.73
N SER A 41 16.79 1.57 5.46
CA SER A 41 17.60 0.71 6.35
C SER A 41 16.84 0.15 7.56
N HIS A 42 15.72 0.77 7.93
CA HIS A 42 14.84 0.28 9.00
C HIS A 42 13.90 -0.84 8.56
N SER A 43 13.91 -1.20 7.27
CA SER A 43 13.16 -2.33 6.73
C SER A 43 13.63 -3.65 7.34
N LYS A 44 12.70 -4.57 7.56
CA LYS A 44 12.96 -5.91 8.09
C LYS A 44 12.50 -6.94 7.07
N THR A 45 13.42 -7.77 6.62
CA THR A 45 13.15 -8.79 5.59
C THR A 45 14.10 -9.97 5.77
N THR A 46 13.70 -11.11 5.25
CA THR A 46 14.55 -12.30 5.08
C THR A 46 15.39 -12.25 3.80
N ALA A 47 15.10 -11.31 2.89
CA ALA A 47 15.89 -11.03 1.69
C ALA A 47 17.20 -10.29 2.03
N THR A 48 18.09 -10.19 1.04
CA THR A 48 19.24 -9.28 1.13
C THR A 48 18.73 -7.83 1.07
N LEU A 49 18.96 -7.04 2.13
CA LEU A 49 18.56 -5.64 2.16
C LEU A 49 19.64 -4.76 1.52
N HIS A 50 19.27 -4.00 0.49
CA HIS A 50 20.06 -2.90 -0.05
C HIS A 50 19.43 -1.57 0.38
N ALA A 51 19.99 -0.96 1.43
CA ALA A 51 19.48 0.29 1.98
C ALA A 51 19.94 1.50 1.17
N THR A 52 19.01 2.34 0.72
CA THR A 52 19.31 3.57 -0.05
C THR A 52 19.08 4.84 0.76
N GLN A 53 18.26 4.78 1.80
CA GLN A 53 18.09 5.83 2.83
C GLN A 53 18.00 5.22 4.23
N ALA A 54 18.27 6.04 5.25
CA ALA A 54 18.14 5.61 6.64
C ALA A 54 16.67 5.51 7.09
N ARG A 55 15.86 6.50 6.73
CA ARG A 55 14.43 6.61 7.06
C ARG A 55 13.65 6.94 5.80
N GLY A 56 12.33 6.67 5.84
CA GLY A 56 11.46 7.05 4.74
C GLY A 56 10.98 8.50 4.86
N TYR A 57 10.53 9.09 3.75
CA TYR A 57 10.12 10.50 3.70
C TYR A 57 8.80 10.81 4.43
N HIS A 58 8.00 9.80 4.81
CA HIS A 58 6.90 9.99 5.76
C HIS A 58 7.40 10.10 7.22
N GLU A 59 8.58 9.56 7.52
CA GLU A 59 9.17 9.59 8.86
C GLU A 59 10.12 10.79 9.04
N ASP A 60 10.74 11.24 7.94
CA ASP A 60 11.66 12.38 7.91
C ASP A 60 11.22 13.39 6.84
N PRO A 61 10.53 14.48 7.23
CA PRO A 61 10.04 15.48 6.28
C PRO A 61 11.16 16.31 5.64
N THR A 62 12.42 16.17 6.07
CA THR A 62 13.56 16.84 5.43
C THR A 62 13.98 16.20 4.11
N LEU A 63 13.49 14.99 3.82
CA LEU A 63 13.69 14.27 2.57
C LEU A 63 12.80 14.83 1.44
N TRP A 64 12.97 16.11 1.13
CA TRP A 64 12.27 16.80 0.05
C TRP A 64 13.26 17.28 -1.03
N PRO A 65 12.98 17.07 -2.34
CA PRO A 65 11.78 16.44 -2.92
C PRO A 65 11.81 14.91 -2.79
N TRP A 66 10.75 14.33 -2.23
CA TRP A 66 10.66 12.89 -1.91
C TRP A 66 10.69 12.01 -3.17
N GLU A 67 10.28 12.54 -4.32
CA GLU A 67 10.30 11.84 -5.60
C GLU A 67 11.72 11.42 -6.00
N LEU A 68 12.74 12.20 -5.59
CA LEU A 68 14.13 11.83 -5.83
C LEU A 68 14.58 10.65 -4.97
N CYS A 69 14.01 10.46 -3.77
CA CYS A 69 14.29 9.30 -2.94
C CYS A 69 13.84 8.01 -3.65
N GLU A 70 12.61 8.02 -4.19
CA GLU A 70 12.07 6.90 -5.00
C GLU A 70 12.92 6.65 -6.25
N LEU A 71 13.24 7.73 -6.98
CA LEU A 71 14.04 7.63 -8.20
C LEU A 71 15.44 7.06 -7.93
N PHE A 72 16.13 7.51 -6.88
CA PHE A 72 17.45 7.00 -6.54
C PHE A 72 17.40 5.60 -5.95
N ASN A 73 16.33 5.23 -5.24
CA ASN A 73 16.14 3.84 -4.82
C ASN A 73 16.04 2.89 -6.02
N LEU A 74 15.25 3.28 -7.03
CA LEU A 74 15.15 2.54 -8.27
C LEU A 74 16.46 2.56 -9.07
N ALA A 75 17.12 3.71 -9.17
CA ALA A 75 18.39 3.84 -9.89
C ALA A 75 19.45 2.90 -9.31
N ALA A 76 19.52 2.74 -7.98
CA ALA A 76 20.45 1.81 -7.34
C ALA A 76 20.22 0.35 -7.79
N ALA A 77 18.98 -0.05 -8.04
CA ALA A 77 18.66 -1.36 -8.59
C ALA A 77 19.03 -1.48 -10.08
N VAL A 78 18.75 -0.43 -10.85
CA VAL A 78 19.06 -0.35 -12.30
C VAL A 78 20.56 -0.34 -12.57
N GLU A 79 21.36 0.36 -11.76
CA GLU A 79 22.83 0.33 -11.82
C GLU A 79 23.42 -1.07 -11.65
N ARG A 80 22.66 -1.97 -11.01
CA ARG A 80 23.02 -3.36 -10.73
C ARG A 80 22.20 -4.34 -11.55
N ALA A 81 21.55 -3.87 -12.62
CA ALA A 81 20.58 -4.66 -13.39
C ALA A 81 21.13 -6.02 -13.84
N GLU A 82 22.39 -6.09 -14.26
CA GLU A 82 23.04 -7.33 -14.73
C GLU A 82 23.18 -8.40 -13.63
N SER A 83 23.00 -8.04 -12.37
CA SER A 83 22.99 -8.98 -11.23
C SER A 83 21.63 -9.61 -10.97
N PHE A 84 20.59 -9.26 -11.73
CA PHE A 84 19.22 -9.70 -11.50
C PHE A 84 18.58 -10.26 -12.78
N ASP A 85 17.77 -11.30 -12.64
CA ASP A 85 16.92 -11.81 -13.72
C ASP A 85 15.66 -10.94 -13.94
N LEU A 86 15.25 -10.20 -12.91
CA LEU A 86 14.05 -9.37 -12.91
C LEU A 86 14.17 -8.22 -11.89
N ILE A 87 13.87 -7.00 -12.32
CA ILE A 87 13.61 -5.87 -11.42
C ILE A 87 12.10 -5.72 -11.29
N HIS A 88 11.56 -5.96 -10.10
CA HIS A 88 10.14 -5.75 -9.79
C HIS A 88 9.97 -4.49 -8.94
N TYR A 89 9.41 -3.44 -9.55
CA TYR A 89 9.13 -2.14 -8.95
C TYR A 89 7.70 -2.07 -8.39
N GLN A 90 7.58 -1.70 -7.12
CA GLN A 90 6.28 -1.48 -6.47
C GLN A 90 5.89 -0.01 -6.65
N ALA A 91 5.19 0.29 -7.75
CA ALA A 91 4.84 1.64 -8.14
C ALA A 91 3.70 2.19 -7.26
N GLU A 92 4.06 2.73 -6.10
CA GLU A 92 3.09 3.32 -5.16
C GLU A 92 2.40 4.56 -5.75
N TYR A 93 3.17 5.48 -6.35
CA TYR A 93 2.66 6.76 -6.85
C TYR A 93 2.66 6.86 -8.37
N THR A 94 3.75 6.44 -9.00
CA THR A 94 3.90 6.55 -10.46
C THR A 94 4.91 5.50 -10.94
N PRO A 95 4.69 4.91 -12.13
CA PRO A 95 5.59 3.96 -12.76
C PRO A 95 6.85 4.65 -13.33
N ILE A 96 7.65 5.34 -12.48
CA ILE A 96 8.90 6.00 -12.90
C ILE A 96 9.91 5.03 -13.53
N ALA A 97 9.74 3.74 -13.26
CA ALA A 97 10.57 2.70 -13.82
C ALA A 97 10.45 2.53 -15.34
N LEU A 98 9.40 3.07 -15.96
CA LEU A 98 9.31 3.21 -17.40
C LEU A 98 10.52 3.91 -18.01
N ALA A 99 11.07 4.92 -17.33
CA ALA A 99 12.21 5.69 -17.84
C ALA A 99 13.49 4.85 -18.01
N PHE A 100 13.61 3.73 -17.30
CA PHE A 100 14.77 2.84 -17.35
C PHE A 100 14.54 1.61 -18.23
N SER A 101 13.30 1.30 -18.58
CA SER A 101 12.91 0.05 -19.28
C SER A 101 13.64 -0.19 -20.61
N ARG A 102 14.11 0.86 -21.29
CA ARG A 102 14.87 0.80 -22.55
C ARG A 102 16.37 1.00 -22.39
N LEU A 103 16.85 1.24 -21.17
CA LEU A 103 18.26 1.51 -20.87
C LEU A 103 19.01 0.27 -20.36
N ILE A 104 18.29 -0.78 -19.99
CA ILE A 104 18.84 -2.03 -19.47
C ILE A 104 18.27 -3.23 -20.21
N SER A 105 19.00 -4.35 -20.20
CA SER A 105 18.55 -5.62 -20.77
C SER A 105 17.68 -6.42 -19.79
N THR A 106 17.87 -6.22 -18.49
CA THR A 106 17.12 -6.90 -17.44
C THR A 106 15.64 -6.50 -17.48
N PRO A 107 14.70 -7.46 -17.52
CA PRO A 107 13.28 -7.18 -17.48
C PRO A 107 12.89 -6.32 -16.27
N LEU A 108 12.06 -5.30 -16.52
CA LEU A 108 11.49 -4.45 -15.48
C LEU A 108 9.98 -4.63 -15.43
N LEU A 109 9.49 -5.23 -14.34
CA LEU A 109 8.07 -5.40 -14.04
C LEU A 109 7.63 -4.38 -12.99
N GLN A 110 6.41 -3.89 -13.10
CA GLN A 110 5.86 -2.93 -12.14
C GLN A 110 4.45 -3.27 -11.70
N THR A 111 4.23 -3.29 -10.39
CA THR A 111 2.90 -3.40 -9.79
C THR A 111 2.37 -2.00 -9.53
N LEU A 112 1.18 -1.69 -10.04
CA LEU A 112 0.55 -0.38 -9.85
C LEU A 112 -0.38 -0.41 -8.63
N HIS A 113 -0.13 0.43 -7.63
CA HIS A 113 -0.89 0.39 -6.37
C HIS A 113 -1.99 1.46 -6.25
N HIS A 114 -2.11 2.37 -7.23
CA HIS A 114 -3.22 3.32 -7.32
C HIS A 114 -4.09 3.08 -8.55
N ALA A 115 -5.34 3.57 -8.50
CA ALA A 115 -6.21 3.55 -9.67
C ALA A 115 -5.73 4.64 -10.65
N PRO A 116 -5.30 4.28 -11.87
CA PRO A 116 -4.82 5.28 -12.81
C PRO A 116 -5.97 6.03 -13.47
N SER A 117 -5.73 7.30 -13.75
CA SER A 117 -6.58 8.12 -14.62
C SER A 117 -6.35 7.80 -16.10
N ALA A 118 -7.28 8.20 -16.97
CA ALA A 118 -7.13 8.04 -18.41
C ALA A 118 -5.89 8.79 -18.95
N THR A 119 -5.59 9.96 -18.40
CA THR A 119 -4.41 10.77 -18.77
C THR A 119 -3.10 10.05 -18.44
N GLU A 120 -3.01 9.42 -17.26
CA GLU A 120 -1.85 8.63 -16.86
C GLU A 120 -1.66 7.42 -17.79
N VAL A 121 -2.73 6.69 -18.09
CA VAL A 121 -2.68 5.55 -19.03
C VAL A 121 -2.22 5.99 -20.42
N GLN A 122 -2.74 7.11 -20.92
CA GLN A 122 -2.29 7.69 -22.19
C GLN A 122 -0.79 8.02 -22.15
N LEU A 123 -0.29 8.60 -21.04
CA LEU A 123 1.12 8.93 -20.89
C LEU A 123 2.00 7.67 -20.87
N TRP A 124 1.61 6.63 -20.13
CA TRP A 124 2.39 5.40 -19.98
C TRP A 124 2.35 4.51 -21.22
N SER A 125 1.32 4.62 -22.06
CA SER A 125 1.22 3.87 -23.33
C SER A 125 2.32 4.20 -24.35
N LYS A 126 3.13 5.24 -24.10
CA LYS A 126 4.37 5.53 -24.85
C LYS A 126 5.45 4.44 -24.69
N TYR A 127 5.28 3.55 -23.69
CA TYR A 127 6.11 2.37 -23.44
C TYR A 127 5.26 1.09 -23.56
N PRO A 128 4.76 0.75 -24.76
CA PRO A 128 3.81 -0.35 -24.95
C PRO A 128 4.40 -1.73 -24.60
N GLU A 129 5.72 -1.85 -24.57
CA GLU A 129 6.43 -3.08 -24.20
C GLU A 129 6.50 -3.34 -22.69
N ALA A 130 6.37 -2.30 -21.87
CA ALA A 130 6.61 -2.37 -20.43
C ALA A 130 5.49 -3.17 -19.73
N PRO A 131 5.82 -4.26 -19.00
CA PRO A 131 4.82 -5.08 -18.35
C PRO A 131 4.34 -4.47 -17.03
N PHE A 132 3.02 -4.48 -16.82
CA PHE A 132 2.37 -4.07 -15.60
C PHE A 132 1.67 -5.24 -14.91
N VAL A 133 1.62 -5.21 -13.58
CA VAL A 133 0.71 -6.02 -12.76
C VAL A 133 -0.38 -5.11 -12.23
N ALA A 134 -1.63 -5.48 -12.49
CA ALA A 134 -2.79 -4.85 -11.89
C ALA A 134 -3.15 -5.57 -10.57
N VAL A 135 -3.58 -4.83 -9.56
CA VAL A 135 -3.97 -5.37 -8.25
C VAL A 135 -5.46 -5.77 -8.18
N SER A 136 -6.21 -5.49 -9.25
CA SER A 136 -7.61 -5.93 -9.40
C SER A 136 -8.05 -5.94 -10.86
N ASN A 137 -9.10 -6.73 -11.16
CA ASN A 137 -9.73 -6.73 -12.48
C ASN A 137 -10.31 -5.36 -12.85
N ALA A 138 -10.84 -4.62 -11.86
CA ALA A 138 -11.37 -3.27 -12.06
C ALA A 138 -10.26 -2.27 -12.43
N GLN A 139 -9.07 -2.39 -11.83
CA GLN A 139 -7.92 -1.58 -12.22
C GLN A 139 -7.39 -2.00 -13.60
N ALA A 140 -7.29 -3.30 -13.88
CA ALA A 140 -6.86 -3.80 -15.19
C ALA A 140 -7.76 -3.27 -16.33
N ALA A 141 -9.08 -3.20 -16.10
CA ALA A 141 -10.02 -2.61 -17.05
C ALA A 141 -9.81 -1.11 -17.32
N ARG A 142 -9.10 -0.38 -16.45
CA ARG A 142 -8.71 1.02 -16.67
C ARG A 142 -7.38 1.16 -17.41
N MET A 143 -6.59 0.09 -17.51
CA MET A 143 -5.24 0.09 -18.10
C MET A 143 -5.25 -0.30 -19.59
N VAL A 144 -6.34 -0.02 -20.29
CA VAL A 144 -6.48 -0.31 -21.72
C VAL A 144 -5.37 0.39 -22.51
N GLY A 145 -4.66 -0.36 -23.35
CA GLY A 145 -3.52 0.14 -24.12
C GLY A 145 -2.17 -0.02 -23.41
N LEU A 146 -2.15 -0.52 -22.17
CA LEU A 146 -0.92 -0.96 -21.50
C LEU A 146 -0.80 -2.48 -21.58
N ARG A 147 0.44 -2.98 -21.49
CA ARG A 147 0.72 -4.41 -21.38
C ARG A 147 0.50 -4.87 -19.93
N VAL A 148 -0.73 -5.28 -19.60
CA VAL A 148 -1.03 -5.93 -18.32
C VAL A 148 -0.61 -7.40 -18.41
N ALA A 149 0.49 -7.76 -17.74
CA ALA A 149 1.02 -9.11 -17.73
C ALA A 149 0.18 -10.07 -16.87
N ALA A 150 -0.36 -9.57 -15.76
CA ALA A 150 -1.25 -10.31 -14.88
C ALA A 150 -2.09 -9.39 -14.01
N THR A 151 -3.19 -9.93 -13.48
CA THR A 151 -3.90 -9.37 -12.33
C THR A 151 -3.57 -10.21 -11.10
N ILE A 152 -2.89 -9.62 -10.13
CA ILE A 152 -2.49 -10.28 -8.88
C ILE A 152 -3.04 -9.45 -7.72
N HIS A 153 -4.04 -10.00 -7.03
CA HIS A 153 -4.64 -9.36 -5.86
C HIS A 153 -3.64 -9.26 -4.70
N HIS A 154 -3.81 -8.23 -3.87
CA HIS A 154 -3.02 -8.08 -2.65
C HIS A 154 -3.27 -9.26 -1.71
N ALA A 155 -2.18 -9.83 -1.20
CA ALA A 155 -2.20 -10.86 -0.19
C ALA A 155 -2.31 -10.24 1.22
N ILE A 156 -2.70 -11.08 2.16
CA ILE A 156 -2.71 -10.80 3.61
C ILE A 156 -1.95 -11.91 4.32
N ASP A 157 -1.37 -11.59 5.46
CA ASP A 157 -0.90 -12.58 6.43
C ASP A 157 -2.11 -13.08 7.23
N THR A 158 -2.55 -14.31 6.97
CA THR A 158 -3.70 -14.90 7.66
C THR A 158 -3.42 -15.22 9.11
N ASP A 159 -2.15 -15.44 9.48
CA ASP A 159 -1.78 -15.77 10.86
C ASP A 159 -1.90 -14.54 11.78
N GLN A 160 -1.81 -13.34 11.20
CA GLN A 160 -2.08 -12.08 11.91
C GLN A 160 -3.58 -11.75 12.04
N LEU A 161 -4.45 -12.48 11.34
CA LEU A 161 -5.89 -12.23 11.27
C LEU A 161 -6.65 -13.43 11.85
N GLY A 162 -6.67 -13.50 13.18
CA GLY A 162 -7.41 -14.53 13.91
C GLY A 162 -8.91 -14.47 13.65
N PHE A 163 -9.49 -15.57 13.17
CA PHE A 163 -10.93 -15.69 12.99
C PHE A 163 -11.65 -15.67 14.36
N LYS A 164 -12.64 -14.77 14.51
CA LYS A 164 -13.58 -14.78 15.63
C LYS A 164 -14.97 -15.15 15.11
N ALA A 165 -15.53 -16.26 15.60
CA ALA A 165 -16.85 -16.74 15.19
C ALA A 165 -18.01 -15.87 15.71
N THR A 166 -17.79 -15.18 16.83
CA THR A 166 -18.78 -14.30 17.46
C THR A 166 -18.26 -12.88 17.40
N ALA A 167 -18.97 -12.02 16.66
CA ALA A 167 -18.70 -10.60 16.62
C ALA A 167 -19.14 -9.91 17.92
N GLU A 168 -18.50 -8.78 18.20
CA GLU A 168 -18.90 -7.79 19.19
C GLU A 168 -19.91 -6.81 18.57
N ASP A 169 -20.57 -5.99 19.39
CA ASP A 169 -21.66 -5.12 18.96
C ASP A 169 -21.18 -3.77 18.41
N TYR A 170 -20.35 -3.80 17.36
CA TYR A 170 -19.96 -2.58 16.63
C TYR A 170 -19.73 -2.79 15.13
N LEU A 171 -19.94 -1.73 14.36
CA LEU A 171 -19.48 -1.55 12.99
C LEU A 171 -18.07 -0.94 13.01
N LEU A 172 -17.24 -1.26 12.03
CA LEU A 172 -15.88 -0.73 11.92
C LEU A 172 -15.73 0.06 10.62
N PHE A 173 -15.10 1.23 10.70
CA PHE A 173 -14.47 1.89 9.57
C PHE A 173 -12.96 1.84 9.77
N LEU A 174 -12.23 1.31 8.79
CA LEU A 174 -10.77 1.18 8.86
C LEU A 174 -10.13 1.75 7.58
N GLY A 175 -9.48 2.90 7.69
CA GLY A 175 -8.80 3.53 6.56
C GLY A 175 -8.45 4.99 6.80
N ARG A 176 -7.77 5.59 5.82
CA ARG A 176 -7.46 7.03 5.83
C ARG A 176 -8.75 7.84 5.83
N PHE A 177 -8.77 8.92 6.60
CA PHE A 177 -9.89 9.87 6.59
C PHE A 177 -9.77 10.79 5.38
N THR A 178 -10.50 10.46 4.32
CA THR A 178 -10.66 11.33 3.15
C THR A 178 -12.09 11.22 2.65
N GLU A 179 -12.56 12.23 1.91
CA GLU A 179 -13.90 12.23 1.32
C GLU A 179 -14.15 10.97 0.49
N GLY A 180 -13.20 10.62 -0.39
CA GLY A 180 -13.30 9.43 -1.25
C GLY A 180 -13.21 8.08 -0.52
N LYS A 181 -12.99 8.07 0.80
CA LYS A 181 -13.02 6.84 1.62
C LYS A 181 -14.36 6.61 2.31
N GLY A 182 -15.27 7.58 2.26
CA GLY A 182 -16.65 7.35 2.67
C GLY A 182 -16.90 7.32 4.17
N VAL A 183 -16.05 7.95 4.99
CA VAL A 183 -16.20 7.93 6.46
C VAL A 183 -17.51 8.56 6.94
N LEU A 184 -17.99 9.63 6.30
CA LEU A 184 -19.27 10.25 6.63
C LEU A 184 -20.46 9.32 6.32
N GLN A 185 -20.35 8.53 5.25
CA GLN A 185 -21.33 7.52 4.88
C GLN A 185 -21.35 6.40 5.91
N ALA A 186 -20.19 6.00 6.44
CA ALA A 186 -20.11 5.04 7.54
C ALA A 186 -20.81 5.56 8.81
N ILE A 187 -20.58 6.83 9.17
CA ILE A 187 -21.27 7.52 10.28
C ILE A 187 -22.77 7.56 10.06
N GLU A 188 -23.23 7.87 8.85
CA GLU A 188 -24.65 7.90 8.52
C GLU A 188 -25.30 6.50 8.63
N VAL A 189 -24.61 5.45 8.20
CA VAL A 189 -25.06 4.07 8.38
C VAL A 189 -25.23 3.75 9.87
N ALA A 190 -24.24 4.10 10.70
CA ALA A 190 -24.30 3.91 12.15
C ALA A 190 -25.49 4.64 12.78
N SER A 191 -25.68 5.92 12.42
CA SER A 191 -26.80 6.75 12.87
C SER A 191 -28.15 6.14 12.51
N ARG A 192 -28.35 5.71 11.25
CA ARG A 192 -29.63 5.14 10.80
C ARG A 192 -29.93 3.76 11.37
N THR A 193 -28.91 2.99 11.71
CA THR A 193 -29.05 1.64 12.23
C THR A 193 -29.07 1.59 13.76
N GLY A 194 -28.70 2.69 14.43
CA GLY A 194 -28.50 2.73 15.88
C GLY A 194 -27.37 1.81 16.35
N GLN A 195 -26.43 1.47 15.46
CA GLN A 195 -25.29 0.61 15.80
C GLN A 195 -24.07 1.47 16.12
N ARG A 196 -23.33 1.06 17.15
CA ARG A 196 -22.05 1.66 17.50
C ARG A 196 -21.06 1.53 16.33
N LEU A 197 -20.33 2.59 16.04
CA LEU A 197 -19.28 2.67 15.02
C LEU A 197 -17.94 2.98 15.64
N VAL A 198 -16.95 2.15 15.32
CA VAL A 198 -15.54 2.40 15.63
C VAL A 198 -14.86 2.91 14.37
N LEU A 199 -14.22 4.08 14.47
CA LEU A 199 -13.41 4.68 13.43
C LEU A 199 -11.93 4.44 13.73
N ALA A 200 -11.19 3.86 12.80
CA ALA A 200 -9.76 3.58 12.95
C ALA A 200 -8.98 4.08 11.73
N GLY A 201 -7.97 4.91 11.97
CA GLY A 201 -7.17 5.58 10.94
C GLY A 201 -6.29 6.68 11.52
N ALA A 202 -5.20 7.02 10.83
CA ALA A 202 -4.34 8.14 11.21
C ALA A 202 -5.07 9.48 11.07
N GLU A 203 -4.88 10.36 12.06
CA GLU A 203 -5.42 11.72 12.00
C GLU A 203 -4.81 12.53 10.85
N ASN A 204 -5.64 13.36 10.23
CA ASN A 204 -5.24 14.35 9.23
C ASN A 204 -6.19 15.56 9.29
N ASP A 205 -6.03 16.53 8.38
CA ASP A 205 -6.88 17.72 8.35
C ASP A 205 -8.36 17.37 8.17
N TYR A 206 -8.67 16.43 7.27
CA TYR A 206 -10.05 15.98 7.04
C TYR A 206 -10.66 15.35 8.30
N TYR A 207 -9.90 14.56 9.06
CA TYR A 207 -10.36 14.06 10.35
C TYR A 207 -10.71 15.20 11.31
N ARG A 208 -9.78 16.14 11.50
CA ARG A 208 -9.96 17.25 12.45
C ARG A 208 -11.15 18.13 12.08
N GLU A 209 -11.27 18.48 10.80
CA GLU A 209 -12.24 19.45 10.31
C GLU A 209 -13.62 18.84 10.06
N VAL A 210 -13.68 17.58 9.61
CA VAL A 210 -14.91 16.97 9.08
C VAL A 210 -15.38 15.79 9.92
N VAL A 211 -14.50 14.91 10.36
CA VAL A 211 -14.90 13.66 11.06
C VAL A 211 -15.08 13.87 12.56
N SER A 212 -14.15 14.59 13.19
CA SER A 212 -14.09 14.77 14.64
C SER A 212 -15.37 15.36 15.27
N PRO A 213 -16.10 16.29 14.61
CA PRO A 213 -17.35 16.82 15.16
C PRO A 213 -18.46 15.77 15.32
N HIS A 214 -18.36 14.62 14.66
CA HIS A 214 -19.34 13.53 14.74
C HIS A 214 -19.01 12.48 15.81
N ILE A 215 -17.87 12.60 16.51
CA ILE A 215 -17.45 11.65 17.54
C ILE A 215 -18.08 12.06 18.88
N ASP A 216 -18.97 11.22 19.40
CA ASP A 216 -19.63 11.42 20.70
C ASP A 216 -18.99 10.61 21.84
N GLY A 217 -18.11 9.66 21.50
CA GLY A 217 -17.42 8.79 22.47
C GLY A 217 -18.26 7.61 22.96
N ASP A 218 -19.48 7.45 22.45
CA ASP A 218 -20.39 6.35 22.81
C ASP A 218 -20.81 5.57 21.55
N ASN A 219 -21.65 6.18 20.71
CA ASN A 219 -22.15 5.58 19.48
C ASN A 219 -21.16 5.72 18.33
N VAL A 220 -20.39 6.81 18.25
CA VAL A 220 -19.29 6.98 17.29
C VAL A 220 -18.00 7.20 18.08
N VAL A 221 -17.09 6.24 17.96
CA VAL A 221 -15.84 6.18 18.75
C VAL A 221 -14.64 6.17 17.84
N TYR A 222 -13.60 6.93 18.19
CA TYR A 222 -12.32 6.91 17.49
C TYR A 222 -11.29 6.07 18.23
N ALA A 223 -10.73 5.07 17.54
CA ALA A 223 -9.74 4.14 18.06
C ALA A 223 -8.29 4.53 17.73
N GLY A 224 -8.05 5.66 17.05
CA GLY A 224 -6.70 6.03 16.63
C GLY A 224 -6.22 5.32 15.36
N GLU A 225 -4.93 5.48 15.09
CA GLU A 225 -4.22 4.71 14.07
C GLU A 225 -3.86 3.33 14.65
N VAL A 226 -4.26 2.26 13.97
CA VAL A 226 -4.07 0.87 14.43
C VAL A 226 -3.23 0.06 13.46
N GLY A 227 -2.42 -0.86 14.00
CA GLY A 227 -1.56 -1.77 13.24
C GLY A 227 -1.48 -3.16 13.89
N GLY A 228 -0.86 -4.11 13.18
CA GLY A 228 -0.59 -5.47 13.70
C GLY A 228 -1.77 -6.14 14.41
N ALA A 229 -1.52 -6.63 15.63
CA ALA A 229 -2.50 -7.37 16.43
C ALA A 229 -3.73 -6.54 16.82
N GLU A 230 -3.59 -5.22 17.03
CA GLU A 230 -4.71 -4.35 17.36
C GLU A 230 -5.68 -4.22 16.18
N LYS A 231 -5.14 -4.03 14.96
CA LYS A 231 -5.93 -4.06 13.73
C LYS A 231 -6.65 -5.40 13.56
N GLY A 232 -5.96 -6.51 13.84
CA GLY A 232 -6.55 -7.85 13.79
C GLY A 232 -7.69 -8.03 14.81
N ALA A 233 -7.51 -7.55 16.04
CA ALA A 233 -8.52 -7.61 17.09
C ALA A 233 -9.77 -6.79 16.74
N LEU A 234 -9.59 -5.58 16.21
CA LEU A 234 -10.68 -4.73 15.74
C LEU A 234 -11.44 -5.34 14.57
N LEU A 235 -10.74 -5.89 13.58
CA LEU A 235 -11.37 -6.56 12.44
C LEU A 235 -12.13 -7.82 12.88
N GLY A 236 -11.54 -8.65 13.73
CA GLY A 236 -12.17 -9.86 14.22
C GLY A 236 -13.38 -9.59 15.11
N GLY A 237 -13.38 -8.52 15.90
CA GLY A 237 -14.51 -8.15 16.76
C GLY A 237 -15.64 -7.45 16.01
N ALA A 238 -15.38 -6.84 14.84
CA ALA A 238 -16.40 -6.06 14.14
C ALA A 238 -17.53 -6.94 13.61
N ARG A 239 -18.77 -6.50 13.80
CA ARG A 239 -19.95 -7.13 13.18
C ARG A 239 -19.94 -6.97 11.67
N ALA A 240 -19.45 -5.82 11.20
CA ALA A 240 -19.17 -5.58 9.79
C ALA A 240 -18.10 -4.49 9.65
N LEU A 241 -17.25 -4.62 8.62
CA LEU A 241 -16.41 -3.54 8.13
C LEU A 241 -17.20 -2.74 7.09
N LEU A 242 -17.30 -1.43 7.30
CA LEU A 242 -17.90 -0.49 6.36
C LEU A 242 -16.83 0.05 5.41
N TYR A 243 -17.04 -0.17 4.12
CA TYR A 243 -16.20 0.36 3.05
C TYR A 243 -17.10 0.92 1.91
N PRO A 244 -17.87 1.98 2.20
CA PRO A 244 -18.93 2.52 1.33
C PRO A 244 -18.41 3.30 0.12
#